data_AF-A0A534RB56-F1
#
_entry.id   AF-A0A534RB56-F1
#
_cell.length_a   1.000
_cell.length_b   1.000
_cell.length_c   1.000
_cell.angle_alpha   90.00
_cell.angle_beta   90.00
_cell.angle_gamma   90.00
#
_symmetry.space_group_name_H-M   'P 1'
#
loop_
_entity.id
_entity.type
_entity.pdbx_description
1 polymer ?
#
loop_
_entity_poly.entity_id
_entity_poly.type
_entity_poly.pdbx_seq_one_letter_code
_entity_poly.pdbx_strand_id
1 'polypeptide(L)'
;MGLTIVHKSDLWTRKRDPRIALVLAGGAVTGGAYKLGGLKALDDFLVNRKTTDFDIYVGLSAGAFLAAPLAGGVTPVEMLRSIDGTSEDFTQLSALEFYRLNVSEFVRKPLEFVVDLATYVPGLLYGFISRTPELVSQLKEPLEQCRRQPSLGNMVECVKPLIDAIGSAREFPFPLAYLPSGLFDNSSLERYLRHNIERRGLSNDFRVLHRLRGVELYIVAMNLDTAERVVFGHDEDTSLTISEAVQASTALPGFYKPARIKGVDYVDGGVRRTANLDTAI
;
A
#
# COMPACT_ATOMS: atom_id res chain seq x y z
N MET A 1 6.14 -20.92 6.34
CA MET A 1 5.01 -20.90 5.38
C MET A 1 4.72 -22.33 4.96
N GLY A 2 3.45 -22.74 4.94
CA GLY A 2 3.03 -24.10 4.57
C GLY A 2 1.98 -24.07 3.46
N LEU A 3 1.79 -25.21 2.79
CA LEU A 3 0.68 -25.41 1.87
C LEU A 3 -0.56 -25.83 2.69
N THR A 4 -1.67 -25.13 2.53
CA THR A 4 -2.94 -25.47 3.17
C THR A 4 -3.93 -25.87 2.11
N ILE A 5 -4.49 -27.07 2.23
CA ILE A 5 -5.54 -27.57 1.34
C ILE A 5 -6.87 -27.45 2.10
N VAL A 6 -7.82 -26.72 1.50
CA VAL A 6 -9.16 -26.54 2.06
C VAL A 6 -10.16 -27.19 1.11
N HIS A 7 -10.92 -28.16 1.61
CA HIS A 7 -11.94 -28.86 0.85
C HIS A 7 -13.32 -28.51 1.42
N LYS A 8 -14.14 -27.79 0.63
CA LYS A 8 -15.49 -27.34 1.03
C LYS A 8 -16.56 -28.44 0.90
N SER A 9 -16.29 -29.48 0.11
CA SER A 9 -17.21 -30.61 -0.09
C SER A 9 -17.00 -31.73 0.92
N ASP A 10 -18.00 -32.61 0.98
CA ASP A 10 -17.94 -33.88 1.70
C ASP A 10 -16.64 -34.64 1.39
N LEU A 11 -15.93 -35.05 2.44
CA LEU A 11 -14.66 -35.77 2.35
C LEU A 11 -14.82 -37.17 1.75
N TRP A 12 -16.04 -37.72 1.78
CA TRP A 12 -16.33 -39.07 1.33
C TRP A 12 -16.78 -39.13 -0.13
N THR A 13 -17.23 -38.01 -0.71
CA THR A 13 -17.71 -37.96 -2.10
C THR A 13 -16.89 -36.99 -2.93
N ARG A 14 -16.10 -37.53 -3.87
CA ARG A 14 -15.31 -36.73 -4.80
C ARG A 14 -16.23 -35.99 -5.76
N LYS A 15 -16.26 -34.65 -5.67
CA LYS A 15 -16.93 -33.81 -6.66
C LYS A 15 -16.29 -34.02 -8.04
N ARG A 16 -17.12 -34.31 -9.06
CA ARG A 16 -16.68 -34.33 -10.46
C ARG A 16 -16.52 -32.89 -10.92
N ASP A 17 -15.39 -32.62 -11.57
CA ASP A 17 -15.01 -31.30 -12.08
C ASP A 17 -15.12 -30.16 -11.03
N PRO A 18 -14.38 -30.25 -9.92
CA PRO A 18 -14.40 -29.20 -8.91
C PRO A 18 -13.65 -27.97 -9.41
N ARG A 19 -14.19 -26.78 -9.11
CA ARG A 19 -13.45 -25.53 -9.22
C ARG A 19 -12.36 -25.49 -8.14
N ILE A 20 -11.13 -25.15 -8.52
CA ILE A 20 -9.98 -25.13 -7.64
C ILE A 20 -9.36 -23.74 -7.63
N ALA A 21 -9.19 -23.19 -6.43
CA ALA A 21 -8.55 -21.90 -6.21
C ALA A 21 -7.09 -22.07 -5.77
N LEU A 22 -6.21 -21.22 -6.31
CA LEU A 22 -4.86 -21.00 -5.84
C LEU A 22 -4.80 -19.66 -5.11
N VAL A 23 -4.60 -19.70 -3.79
CA VAL A 23 -4.53 -18.50 -2.94
C VAL A 23 -3.08 -18.25 -2.53
N LEU A 24 -2.52 -17.15 -3.02
CA LEU A 24 -1.15 -16.71 -2.75
C LEU A 24 -1.15 -15.58 -1.73
N ALA A 25 -0.84 -15.96 -0.48
CA ALA A 25 -0.74 -15.05 0.65
C ALA A 25 0.33 -13.96 0.47
N GLY A 26 0.20 -12.90 1.27
CA GLY A 26 1.19 -11.83 1.37
C GLY A 26 2.58 -12.28 1.81
N GLY A 27 3.57 -11.42 1.61
CA GLY A 27 4.93 -11.63 2.06
C GLY A 27 5.88 -10.63 1.41
N ALA A 28 7.00 -10.33 2.08
CA ALA A 28 8.07 -9.52 1.51
C ALA A 28 8.71 -10.19 0.27
N VAL A 29 9.68 -9.53 -0.36
CA VAL A 29 10.40 -10.02 -1.56
C VAL A 29 10.90 -11.46 -1.38
N THR A 30 11.50 -11.78 -0.23
CA THR A 30 11.99 -13.13 0.10
C THR A 30 10.86 -14.16 0.19
N GLY A 31 9.69 -13.74 0.70
CA GLY A 31 8.48 -14.55 0.75
C GLY A 31 7.89 -14.79 -0.65
N GLY A 32 8.08 -13.87 -1.60
CA GLY A 32 7.77 -14.07 -3.01
C GLY A 32 8.67 -15.13 -3.65
N ALA A 33 9.98 -15.03 -3.46
CA ALA A 33 10.95 -16.01 -3.98
C ALA A 33 10.68 -17.43 -3.44
N TYR A 34 10.38 -17.56 -2.14
CA TYR A 34 9.99 -18.84 -1.55
C TYR A 34 8.73 -19.43 -2.19
N LYS A 35 7.69 -18.60 -2.40
CA LYS A 35 6.45 -19.04 -3.06
C LYS A 35 6.69 -19.45 -4.51
N LEU A 36 7.54 -18.74 -5.24
CA LEU A 36 7.89 -19.09 -6.61
C LEU A 36 8.57 -20.46 -6.69
N GLY A 37 9.52 -20.75 -5.78
CA GLY A 37 10.10 -22.09 -5.67
C GLY A 37 9.07 -23.17 -5.32
N GLY A 38 8.13 -22.87 -4.41
CA GLY A 38 7.03 -23.77 -4.08
C GLY A 38 6.07 -24.03 -5.26
N LEU A 39 5.77 -22.99 -6.05
CA LEU A 39 4.96 -23.10 -7.26
C LEU A 39 5.67 -23.92 -8.34
N LYS A 40 6.98 -23.75 -8.50
CA LYS A 40 7.79 -24.59 -9.38
C LYS A 40 7.74 -26.06 -8.96
N ALA A 41 7.90 -26.35 -7.67
CA ALA A 41 7.78 -27.70 -7.16
C ALA A 41 6.37 -28.27 -7.37
N LEU A 42 5.32 -27.49 -7.12
CA LEU A 42 3.94 -27.90 -7.43
C LEU A 42 3.78 -28.22 -8.92
N ASP A 43 4.31 -27.39 -9.81
CA ASP A 43 4.29 -27.64 -11.25
C ASP A 43 4.99 -28.94 -11.67
N ASP A 44 6.09 -29.30 -10.99
CA ASP A 44 6.86 -30.51 -11.29
C ASP A 44 6.16 -31.79 -10.79
N PHE A 45 5.52 -31.72 -9.62
CA PHE A 45 4.95 -32.89 -8.95
C PHE A 45 3.43 -33.07 -9.16
N LEU A 46 2.71 -32.04 -9.61
CA LEU A 46 1.30 -32.18 -9.97
C LEU A 46 1.16 -32.92 -11.31
N VAL A 47 0.52 -34.09 -11.23
CA VAL A 47 0.37 -35.02 -12.37
C VAL A 47 -0.72 -34.57 -13.36
N ASN A 48 -1.83 -34.00 -12.86
CA ASN A 48 -3.04 -33.76 -13.65
C ASN A 48 -3.38 -32.27 -13.85
N ARG A 49 -2.56 -31.35 -13.33
CA ARG A 49 -2.84 -29.92 -13.37
C ARG A 49 -1.53 -29.14 -13.23
N LYS A 50 -1.40 -28.03 -13.92
CA LYS A 50 -0.33 -27.06 -13.67
C LYS A 50 -0.84 -25.88 -12.85
N THR A 51 0.08 -25.13 -12.26
CA THR A 51 -0.18 -23.90 -11.51
C THR A 51 -0.85 -22.82 -12.36
N THR A 52 -0.78 -22.93 -13.69
CA THR A 52 -1.49 -22.07 -14.66
C THR A 52 -2.89 -22.55 -15.01
N ASP A 53 -3.32 -23.71 -14.50
CA ASP A 53 -4.59 -24.34 -14.86
C ASP A 53 -5.62 -24.26 -13.73
N PHE A 54 -5.41 -23.47 -12.67
CA PHE A 54 -6.41 -23.24 -11.62
C PHE A 54 -7.55 -22.36 -12.15
N ASP A 55 -8.75 -22.52 -11.60
CA ASP A 55 -9.94 -21.78 -12.01
C ASP A 55 -9.99 -20.38 -11.37
N ILE A 56 -9.41 -20.25 -10.18
CA ILE A 56 -9.41 -19.03 -9.38
C ILE A 56 -8.00 -18.76 -8.87
N TYR A 57 -7.54 -17.52 -9.01
CA TYR A 57 -6.29 -17.01 -8.45
C TYR A 57 -6.60 -15.87 -7.51
N VAL A 58 -6.16 -15.97 -6.26
CA VAL A 58 -6.26 -14.87 -5.29
C VAL A 58 -4.86 -14.49 -4.88
N GLY A 59 -4.50 -13.22 -5.04
CA GLY A 59 -3.18 -12.70 -4.73
C GLY A 59 -3.20 -11.55 -3.74
N LEU A 60 -2.26 -11.57 -2.81
CA LEU A 60 -1.96 -10.46 -1.92
C LEU A 60 -0.46 -10.15 -1.93
N SER A 61 -0.07 -8.88 -2.07
CA SER A 61 1.33 -8.43 -2.01
C SER A 61 2.22 -9.20 -2.98
N ALA A 62 3.32 -9.82 -2.53
CA ALA A 62 4.12 -10.70 -3.37
C ALA A 62 3.30 -11.84 -4.03
N GLY A 63 2.22 -12.30 -3.38
CA GLY A 63 1.28 -13.25 -3.98
C GLY A 63 0.49 -12.66 -5.14
N ALA A 64 0.13 -11.38 -5.12
CA ALA A 64 -0.51 -10.70 -6.26
C ALA A 64 0.44 -10.59 -7.45
N PHE A 65 1.71 -10.27 -7.18
CA PHE A 65 2.75 -10.20 -8.21
C PHE A 65 2.99 -11.55 -8.92
N LEU A 66 2.80 -12.67 -8.22
CA LEU A 66 2.89 -14.02 -8.79
C LEU A 66 1.57 -14.50 -9.41
N ALA A 67 0.42 -14.18 -8.80
CA ALA A 67 -0.90 -14.60 -9.25
C ALA A 67 -1.27 -14.00 -10.62
N ALA A 68 -0.92 -12.73 -10.86
CA ALA A 68 -1.28 -12.07 -12.12
C ALA A 68 -0.64 -12.75 -13.36
N PRO A 69 0.67 -13.00 -13.41
CA PRO A 69 1.25 -13.77 -14.51
C PRO A 69 0.77 -15.22 -14.58
N LEU A 70 0.56 -15.91 -13.44
CA LEU A 70 0.02 -17.27 -13.41
C LEU A 70 -1.37 -17.36 -14.07
N ALA A 71 -2.27 -16.44 -13.73
CA ALA A 71 -3.61 -16.35 -14.33
C ALA A 71 -3.53 -16.06 -15.84
N GLY A 72 -2.52 -15.30 -16.27
CA GLY A 72 -2.18 -15.10 -17.68
C GLY A 72 -1.59 -16.32 -18.38
N GLY A 73 -1.24 -17.39 -17.65
CA GLY A 73 -0.63 -18.60 -18.18
C GLY A 73 0.90 -18.58 -18.21
N VAL A 74 1.55 -17.65 -17.51
CA VAL A 74 3.01 -17.62 -17.35
C VAL A 74 3.40 -18.64 -16.28
N THR A 75 4.27 -19.58 -16.63
CA THR A 75 4.67 -20.64 -15.70
C THR A 75 5.66 -20.14 -14.64
N PRO A 76 5.76 -20.80 -13.48
CA PRO A 76 6.80 -20.54 -12.49
C PRO A 76 8.21 -20.64 -13.06
N VAL A 77 8.43 -21.51 -14.06
CA VAL A 77 9.74 -21.64 -14.73
C VAL A 77 10.12 -20.36 -15.46
N GLU A 78 9.18 -19.77 -16.19
CA GLU A 78 9.43 -18.50 -16.90
C GLU A 78 9.67 -17.34 -15.94
N MET A 79 8.94 -17.30 -14.82
CA MET A 79 9.19 -16.30 -13.78
C MET A 79 10.58 -16.46 -13.15
N LEU A 80 11.05 -17.70 -12.92
CA LEU A 80 12.41 -17.96 -12.43
C LEU A 80 13.46 -17.53 -13.47
N ARG A 81 13.26 -17.88 -14.74
CA ARG A 81 14.13 -17.45 -15.84
C ARG A 81 14.21 -15.94 -15.97
N SER A 82 13.13 -15.23 -15.68
CA SER A 82 13.14 -13.76 -15.65
C SER A 82 14.05 -13.21 -14.54
N ILE A 83 14.13 -13.85 -13.37
CA ILE A 83 15.10 -13.45 -12.33
C ILE A 83 16.54 -13.61 -12.84
N ASP A 84 16.81 -14.73 -13.52
CA ASP A 84 18.13 -15.04 -14.09
C ASP A 84 18.44 -14.28 -15.40
N GLY A 85 17.50 -13.50 -15.92
CA GLY A 85 17.64 -12.77 -17.19
C GLY A 85 17.64 -13.66 -18.44
N THR A 86 17.14 -14.88 -18.33
CA THR A 86 17.12 -15.90 -19.40
C THR A 86 15.72 -16.18 -19.96
N SER A 87 14.68 -15.50 -19.47
CA SER A 87 13.32 -15.68 -19.99
C SER A 87 13.17 -15.00 -21.35
N GLU A 88 12.53 -15.70 -22.28
CA GLU A 88 12.15 -15.14 -23.58
C GLU A 88 10.89 -14.27 -23.45
N ASP A 89 10.04 -14.65 -22.50
CA ASP A 89 8.72 -14.08 -22.29
C ASP A 89 8.75 -12.82 -21.42
N PHE A 90 9.58 -12.81 -20.37
CA PHE A 90 9.65 -11.74 -19.38
C PHE A 90 11.05 -11.12 -19.37
N THR A 91 11.12 -9.79 -19.28
CA THR A 91 12.37 -9.06 -19.06
C THR A 91 12.98 -9.41 -17.71
N GLN A 92 14.25 -9.06 -17.50
CA GLN A 92 14.94 -9.40 -16.26
C GLN A 92 14.31 -8.67 -15.06
N LEU A 93 13.84 -9.44 -14.08
CA LEU A 93 13.38 -8.89 -12.81
C LEU A 93 14.57 -8.58 -11.91
N SER A 94 15.05 -7.34 -11.96
CA SER A 94 16.18 -6.91 -11.14
C SER A 94 15.74 -6.53 -9.72
N ALA A 95 16.66 -6.65 -8.75
CA ALA A 95 16.44 -6.15 -7.40
C ALA A 95 16.10 -4.64 -7.37
N LEU A 96 16.61 -3.87 -8.34
CA LEU A 96 16.35 -2.43 -8.43
C LEU A 96 14.87 -2.11 -8.63
N GLU A 97 14.09 -3.02 -9.22
CA GLU A 97 12.65 -2.83 -9.37
C GLU A 97 11.95 -2.79 -8.00
N PHE A 98 12.47 -3.53 -7.01
CA PHE A 98 11.94 -3.57 -5.64
C PHE A 98 12.47 -2.44 -4.75
N TYR A 99 13.70 -1.97 -4.98
CA TYR A 99 14.42 -1.06 -4.06
C TYR A 99 14.64 0.35 -4.66
N ARG A 100 13.75 0.80 -5.54
CA ARG A 100 13.81 2.16 -6.08
C ARG A 100 13.50 3.18 -4.99
N LEU A 101 14.45 4.05 -4.66
CA LEU A 101 14.27 5.05 -3.61
C LEU A 101 13.12 6.02 -3.91
N ASN A 102 12.37 6.40 -2.87
CA ASN A 102 11.31 7.40 -2.92
C ASN A 102 11.86 8.84 -2.99
N VAL A 103 12.70 9.11 -4.00
CA VAL A 103 13.38 10.41 -4.15
C VAL A 103 12.38 11.57 -4.17
N SER A 104 11.17 11.34 -4.71
CA SER A 104 10.10 12.33 -4.73
C SER A 104 9.77 12.88 -3.35
N GLU A 105 9.61 12.03 -2.32
CA GLU A 105 9.28 12.51 -0.98
C GLU A 105 10.52 12.89 -0.18
N PHE A 106 11.65 12.23 -0.39
CA PHE A 106 12.92 12.61 0.23
C PHE A 106 13.36 14.03 -0.16
N VAL A 107 12.96 14.53 -1.34
CA VAL A 107 13.22 15.91 -1.76
C VAL A 107 12.06 16.84 -1.42
N ARG A 108 10.82 16.44 -1.73
CA ARG A 108 9.65 17.30 -1.58
C ARG A 108 9.32 17.61 -0.12
N LYS A 109 9.37 16.61 0.77
CA LYS A 109 8.91 16.79 2.16
C LYS A 109 9.79 17.75 2.97
N PRO A 110 11.14 17.69 2.91
CA PRO A 110 11.98 18.71 3.55
C PRO A 110 11.75 20.11 2.97
N LEU A 111 11.47 20.23 1.67
CA LEU A 111 11.17 21.52 1.05
C LEU A 111 9.83 22.08 1.54
N GLU A 112 8.78 21.24 1.61
CA GLU A 112 7.48 21.58 2.20
C GLU A 112 7.67 22.08 3.65
N PHE A 113 8.49 21.39 4.47
CA PHE A 113 8.80 21.83 5.83
C PHE A 113 9.45 23.22 5.88
N VAL A 114 10.44 23.49 5.03
CA VAL A 114 11.12 24.80 4.99
C VAL A 114 10.14 25.90 4.57
N VAL A 115 9.28 25.63 3.58
CA VAL A 115 8.26 26.59 3.10
C VAL A 115 7.22 26.85 4.20
N ASP A 116 6.72 25.80 4.85
CA ASP A 116 5.74 25.93 5.92
C ASP A 116 6.32 26.64 7.14
N LEU A 117 7.57 26.35 7.51
CA LEU A 117 8.27 27.06 8.56
C LEU A 117 8.48 28.55 8.21
N ALA A 118 8.87 28.83 6.97
CA ALA A 118 9.07 30.20 6.48
C ALA A 118 7.76 31.00 6.39
N THR A 119 6.61 30.34 6.20
CA THR A 119 5.28 30.99 6.23
C THR A 119 4.69 31.06 7.64
N TYR A 120 5.09 30.16 8.54
CA TYR A 120 4.65 30.12 9.93
C TYR A 120 5.26 31.25 10.77
N VAL A 121 6.58 31.46 10.69
CA VAL A 121 7.29 32.45 11.53
C VAL A 121 6.79 33.89 11.33
N PRO A 122 6.62 34.41 10.09
CA PRO A 122 6.05 35.74 9.87
C PRO A 122 4.59 35.84 10.32
N GLY A 123 3.80 34.77 10.17
CA GLY A 123 2.41 34.72 10.63
C GLY A 123 2.29 34.81 12.16
N LEU A 124 3.16 34.09 12.87
CA LEU A 124 3.30 34.22 14.33
C LEU A 124 3.70 35.62 14.74
N LEU A 125 4.74 36.19 14.11
CA LEU A 125 5.21 37.54 14.43
C LEU A 125 4.14 38.59 14.15
N TYR A 126 3.43 38.48 13.02
CA TYR A 126 2.33 39.38 12.68
C TYR A 126 1.15 39.23 13.66
N GLY A 127 0.74 38.00 13.98
CA GLY A 127 -0.32 37.72 14.95
C GLY A 127 0.03 38.22 16.35
N PHE A 128 1.29 38.08 16.76
CA PHE A 128 1.79 38.60 18.02
C PHE A 128 1.81 40.13 18.03
N ILE A 129 2.44 40.78 17.03
CA ILE A 129 2.54 42.25 16.94
C ILE A 129 1.15 42.89 16.89
N SER A 130 0.24 42.38 16.05
CA SER A 130 -1.12 42.92 15.92
C SER A 130 -1.97 42.76 17.18
N ARG A 131 -1.75 41.71 17.99
CA ARG A 131 -2.49 41.45 19.23
C ARG A 131 -1.82 42.00 20.48
N THR A 132 -0.59 42.51 20.40
CA THR A 132 0.13 43.13 21.53
C THR A 132 -0.73 44.13 22.33
N PRO A 133 -1.51 45.04 21.71
CA PRO A 133 -2.32 46.00 22.45
C PRO A 133 -3.43 45.34 23.28
N GLU A 134 -4.02 44.27 22.77
CA GLU A 134 -5.14 43.53 23.35
C GLU A 134 -4.65 42.51 24.40
N LEU A 135 -3.49 41.91 24.19
CA LEU A 135 -2.76 41.13 25.20
C LEU A 135 -2.46 41.97 26.45
N VAL A 136 -1.97 43.20 26.27
CA VAL A 136 -1.65 44.10 27.39
C VAL A 136 -2.92 44.47 28.18
N SER A 137 -4.09 44.61 27.54
CA SER A 137 -5.34 44.87 28.26
C SER A 137 -5.85 43.62 28.97
N GLN A 138 -5.79 42.45 28.35
CA GLN A 138 -6.22 41.17 28.93
C GLN A 138 -5.33 40.70 30.09
N LEU A 139 -4.06 41.11 30.14
CA LEU A 139 -3.14 40.76 31.22
C LEU A 139 -3.28 41.64 32.47
N LYS A 140 -3.89 42.83 32.38
CA LYS A 140 -3.97 43.78 33.50
C LYS A 140 -4.72 43.22 34.72
N GLU A 141 -5.92 42.68 34.50
CA GLU A 141 -6.73 42.13 35.61
C GLU A 141 -6.13 40.87 36.24
N PRO A 142 -5.69 39.86 35.46
CA PRO A 142 -5.00 38.68 36.02
C PRO A 142 -3.74 39.04 36.81
N LEU A 143 -2.92 39.98 36.31
CA LEU A 143 -1.72 40.44 37.01
C LEU A 143 -2.06 41.13 38.33
N GLU A 144 -3.10 41.97 38.37
CA GLU A 144 -3.55 42.58 39.63
C GLU A 144 -4.06 41.54 40.63
N GLN A 145 -4.83 40.55 40.17
CA GLN A 145 -5.35 39.47 41.01
C GLN A 145 -4.22 38.59 41.55
N CYS A 146 -3.24 38.24 40.71
CA CYS A 146 -2.06 37.49 41.13
C CYS A 146 -1.18 38.30 42.10
N ARG A 147 -1.09 39.63 41.94
CA ARG A 147 -0.38 40.52 42.86
C ARG A 147 -1.07 40.63 44.22
N ARG A 148 -2.41 40.62 44.26
CA ARG A 148 -3.20 40.71 45.50
C ARG A 148 -3.24 39.36 46.25
N GLN A 149 -3.31 38.25 45.53
CA GLN A 149 -3.37 36.92 46.11
C GLN A 149 -2.54 35.94 45.26
N PRO A 150 -1.24 35.74 45.59
CA PRO A 150 -0.39 34.83 44.86
C PRO A 150 -0.83 33.39 45.13
N SER A 151 -1.57 32.81 44.19
CA SER A 151 -2.03 31.42 44.21
C SER A 151 -1.74 30.75 42.86
N LEU A 152 -1.65 29.42 42.86
CA LEU A 152 -1.41 28.64 41.64
C LEU A 152 -2.49 28.87 40.58
N GLY A 153 -3.75 29.03 40.99
CA GLY A 153 -4.84 29.36 40.06
C GLY A 153 -4.67 30.73 39.40
N ASN A 154 -4.31 31.76 40.17
CA ASN A 154 -4.13 33.12 39.64
C ASN A 154 -2.89 33.24 38.75
N MET A 155 -1.85 32.44 39.03
CA MET A 155 -0.68 32.34 38.15
C MET A 155 -1.00 31.70 36.80
N VAL A 156 -1.85 30.66 36.78
CA VAL A 156 -2.30 30.02 35.52
C VAL A 156 -3.14 30.99 34.68
N GLU A 157 -4.03 31.77 35.29
CA GLU A 157 -4.83 32.79 34.59
C GLU A 157 -3.99 33.93 33.99
N CYS A 158 -2.79 34.22 34.53
CA CYS A 158 -1.87 35.19 33.92
C CYS A 158 -1.22 34.67 32.61
N VAL A 159 -1.11 33.35 32.44
CA VAL A 159 -0.43 32.74 31.29
C VAL A 159 -1.41 32.37 30.17
N LYS A 160 -2.70 32.21 30.52
CA LYS A 160 -3.78 31.84 29.60
C LYS A 160 -3.91 32.77 28.37
N PRO A 161 -3.89 34.11 28.50
CA PRO A 161 -3.97 35.01 27.34
C PRO A 161 -2.75 34.85 26.40
N LEU A 162 -1.59 34.50 26.95
CA LEU A 162 -0.38 34.23 26.19
C LEU A 162 -0.50 32.91 25.41
N ILE A 163 -1.05 31.89 26.05
CA ILE A 163 -1.35 30.59 25.43
C ILE A 163 -2.37 30.75 24.31
N ASP A 164 -3.45 31.51 24.53
CA ASP A 164 -4.51 31.73 23.53
C ASP A 164 -4.01 32.57 22.34
N ALA A 165 -3.11 33.53 22.59
CA ALA A 165 -2.46 34.31 21.54
C ALA A 165 -1.53 33.46 20.65
N ILE A 166 -0.86 32.46 21.22
CA ILE A 166 0.02 31.52 20.51
C ILE A 166 -0.80 30.41 19.83
N GLY A 167 -1.83 29.88 20.51
CA GLY A 167 -2.61 28.70 20.11
C GLY A 167 -3.59 28.93 18.95
N SER A 168 -3.85 30.18 18.57
CA SER A 168 -4.82 30.53 17.53
C SER A 168 -4.19 30.96 16.19
N ALA A 169 -2.86 30.90 16.06
CA ALA A 169 -2.15 31.55 14.95
C ALA A 169 -1.76 30.64 13.78
N ARG A 170 -1.83 29.31 13.91
CA ARG A 170 -1.65 28.23 12.89
C ARG A 170 -1.14 26.98 13.63
N GLU A 171 -1.45 25.79 13.13
CA GLU A 171 -0.81 24.58 13.64
C GLU A 171 0.71 24.63 13.40
N PHE A 172 1.49 24.25 14.42
CA PHE A 172 2.94 24.22 14.31
C PHE A 172 3.37 23.12 13.30
N PRO A 173 4.24 23.42 12.32
CA PRO A 173 4.72 22.42 11.38
C PRO A 173 5.69 21.46 12.09
N PHE A 174 5.16 20.38 12.65
CA PHE A 174 5.97 19.39 13.35
C PHE A 174 6.89 18.64 12.36
N PRO A 175 8.22 18.57 12.58
CA PRO A 175 9.16 17.95 11.64
C PRO A 175 8.81 16.51 11.25
N LEU A 176 8.23 15.75 12.16
CA LEU A 176 7.83 14.36 11.91
C LEU A 176 6.70 14.23 10.87
N ALA A 177 5.87 15.26 10.67
CA ALA A 177 4.83 15.28 9.63
C ALA A 177 5.42 15.36 8.20
N TYR A 178 6.70 15.71 8.10
CA TYR A 178 7.45 15.85 6.85
C TYR A 178 8.45 14.71 6.65
N LEU A 179 8.30 13.60 7.38
CA LEU A 179 9.03 12.39 7.04
C LEU A 179 8.44 11.75 5.77
N PRO A 180 9.28 11.17 4.90
CA PRO A 180 8.80 10.33 3.80
C PRO A 180 7.89 9.23 4.33
N SER A 181 6.80 8.96 3.61
CA SER A 181 5.80 7.95 3.99
C SER A 181 6.32 6.52 3.83
N GLY A 182 7.35 6.34 2.99
CA GLY A 182 8.08 5.10 2.82
C GLY A 182 9.45 5.31 2.17
N LEU A 183 10.34 4.34 2.36
CA LEU A 183 11.72 4.38 1.84
C LEU A 183 11.79 4.23 0.31
N PHE A 184 10.89 3.43 -0.26
CA PHE A 184 10.91 3.00 -1.65
C PHE A 184 9.62 3.37 -2.41
N ASP A 185 9.70 3.34 -3.74
CA ASP A 185 8.60 3.54 -4.67
C ASP A 185 8.42 2.27 -5.50
N ASN A 186 7.22 1.68 -5.46
CA ASN A 186 6.92 0.43 -6.17
C ASN A 186 6.36 0.62 -7.60
N SER A 187 6.34 1.84 -8.14
CA SER A 187 5.94 2.12 -9.54
C SER A 187 6.82 1.41 -10.57
N SER A 188 8.03 0.98 -10.19
CA SER A 188 8.87 0.08 -10.97
C SER A 188 8.22 -1.29 -11.17
N LEU A 189 7.68 -1.89 -10.10
CA LEU A 189 7.02 -3.19 -10.18
C LEU A 189 5.80 -3.15 -11.09
N GLU A 190 5.02 -2.07 -11.01
CA GLU A 190 3.88 -1.82 -11.90
C GLU A 190 4.32 -1.79 -13.37
N ARG A 191 5.31 -0.95 -13.69
CA ARG A 191 5.82 -0.80 -15.07
C ARG A 191 6.43 -2.08 -15.59
N TYR A 192 7.20 -2.78 -14.76
CA TYR A 192 7.77 -4.08 -15.09
C TYR A 192 6.66 -5.08 -15.45
N LEU A 193 5.63 -5.18 -14.61
CA LEU A 193 4.54 -6.14 -14.82
C LEU A 193 3.70 -5.77 -16.04
N ARG A 194 3.31 -4.49 -16.17
CA ARG A 194 2.58 -3.97 -17.33
C ARG A 194 3.32 -4.27 -18.62
N HIS A 195 4.60 -3.92 -18.69
CA HIS A 195 5.43 -4.12 -19.87
C HIS A 195 5.47 -5.60 -20.29
N ASN A 196 5.66 -6.52 -19.35
CA ASN A 196 5.78 -7.94 -19.66
C ASN A 196 4.44 -8.61 -20.02
N ILE A 197 3.35 -8.22 -19.34
CA ILE A 197 1.99 -8.67 -19.70
C ILE A 197 1.66 -8.20 -21.12
N GLU A 198 1.87 -6.92 -21.43
CA GLU A 198 1.58 -6.35 -22.75
C GLU A 198 2.49 -6.93 -23.85
N ARG A 199 3.80 -7.08 -23.59
CA ARG A 199 4.77 -7.67 -24.53
C ARG A 199 4.40 -9.11 -24.90
N ARG A 200 3.89 -9.89 -23.95
CA ARG A 200 3.45 -11.27 -24.18
C ARG A 200 2.03 -11.36 -24.79
N GLY A 201 1.36 -10.23 -25.00
CA GLY A 201 -0.03 -10.19 -25.47
C GLY A 201 -1.05 -10.68 -24.45
N LEU A 202 -0.67 -10.71 -23.17
CA LEU A 202 -1.57 -10.99 -22.06
C LEU A 202 -2.43 -9.76 -21.76
N SER A 203 -3.62 -10.00 -21.20
CA SER A 203 -4.51 -8.90 -20.85
C SER A 203 -4.10 -8.25 -19.54
N ASN A 204 -4.07 -6.91 -19.52
CA ASN A 204 -3.92 -6.11 -18.30
C ASN A 204 -5.29 -5.64 -17.73
N ASP A 205 -6.39 -6.27 -18.14
CA ASP A 205 -7.76 -5.99 -17.68
C ASP A 205 -8.41 -7.28 -17.16
N PHE A 206 -9.00 -7.23 -15.97
CA PHE A 206 -9.58 -8.39 -15.30
C PHE A 206 -10.72 -9.05 -16.10
N ARG A 207 -11.59 -8.25 -16.74
CA ARG A 207 -12.74 -8.77 -17.49
C ARG A 207 -12.31 -9.37 -18.82
N VAL A 208 -11.31 -8.76 -19.47
CA VAL A 208 -10.74 -9.31 -20.70
C VAL A 208 -9.98 -10.60 -20.40
N LEU A 209 -9.18 -10.66 -19.33
CA LEU A 209 -8.53 -11.89 -18.88
C LEU A 209 -9.54 -13.01 -18.64
N HIS A 210 -10.61 -12.72 -17.88
CA HIS A 210 -11.66 -13.70 -17.60
C HIS A 210 -12.34 -14.22 -18.87
N ARG A 211 -12.71 -13.33 -19.80
CA ARG A 211 -13.33 -13.72 -21.08
C ARG A 211 -12.42 -14.56 -21.97
N LEU A 212 -11.12 -14.26 -22.00
CA LEU A 212 -10.18 -14.94 -22.89
C LEU A 212 -9.68 -16.28 -22.33
N ARG A 213 -9.55 -16.38 -21.01
CA ARG A 213 -8.90 -17.53 -20.35
C ARG A 213 -9.87 -18.38 -19.52
N GLY A 214 -11.06 -17.87 -19.20
CA GLY A 214 -12.02 -18.53 -18.31
C GLY A 214 -11.57 -18.60 -16.85
N VAL A 215 -10.53 -17.84 -16.47
CA VAL A 215 -9.98 -17.81 -15.10
C VAL A 215 -10.49 -16.60 -14.34
N GLU A 216 -10.62 -16.73 -13.03
CA GLU A 216 -10.94 -15.61 -12.13
C GLU A 216 -9.64 -15.17 -11.43
N LEU A 217 -9.30 -13.88 -11.54
CA LEU A 217 -8.16 -13.29 -10.83
C LEU A 217 -8.68 -12.24 -9.86
N TYR A 218 -8.29 -12.39 -8.59
CA TYR A 218 -8.59 -11.46 -7.51
C TYR A 218 -7.30 -10.94 -6.89
N ILE A 219 -7.18 -9.63 -6.78
CA ILE A 219 -6.05 -8.97 -6.11
C ILE A 219 -6.58 -8.11 -4.97
N VAL A 220 -6.04 -8.31 -3.77
CA VAL A 220 -6.52 -7.63 -2.56
C VAL A 220 -5.58 -6.50 -2.17
N ALA A 221 -6.13 -5.32 -1.91
CA ALA A 221 -5.41 -4.18 -1.34
C ALA A 221 -6.25 -3.53 -0.23
N MET A 222 -5.76 -2.43 0.32
CA MET A 222 -6.47 -1.63 1.32
C MET A 222 -6.44 -0.16 0.91
N ASN A 223 -7.60 0.49 0.97
CA ASN A 223 -7.69 1.93 0.84
C ASN A 223 -7.13 2.57 2.13
N LEU A 224 -6.15 3.45 1.98
CA LEU A 224 -5.46 4.06 3.11
C LEU A 224 -6.36 5.03 3.89
N ASP A 225 -7.17 5.81 3.18
CA ASP A 225 -8.01 6.85 3.77
C ASP A 225 -9.19 6.26 4.55
N THR A 226 -9.84 5.22 4.00
CA THR A 226 -11.02 4.60 4.62
C THR A 226 -10.69 3.41 5.51
N ALA A 227 -9.47 2.88 5.43
CA ALA A 227 -9.07 1.62 6.05
C ALA A 227 -9.94 0.42 5.63
N GLU A 228 -10.57 0.50 4.46
CA GLU A 228 -11.40 -0.58 3.92
C GLU A 228 -10.61 -1.49 2.97
N ARG A 229 -10.98 -2.78 2.97
CA ARG A 229 -10.42 -3.76 2.05
C ARG A 229 -11.03 -3.52 0.67
N VAL A 230 -10.19 -3.47 -0.35
CA VAL A 230 -10.62 -3.45 -1.76
C VAL A 230 -10.19 -4.74 -2.42
N VAL A 231 -11.11 -5.38 -3.15
CA VAL A 231 -10.86 -6.58 -3.94
C VAL A 231 -11.01 -6.19 -5.40
N PHE A 232 -9.93 -6.29 -6.15
CA PHE A 232 -9.95 -6.09 -7.60
C PHE A 232 -10.17 -7.42 -8.30
N GLY A 233 -11.12 -7.49 -9.20
CA GLY A 233 -11.52 -8.73 -9.86
C GLY A 233 -12.54 -8.50 -10.97
N HIS A 234 -12.76 -9.51 -11.81
CA HIS A 234 -13.61 -9.38 -13.01
C HIS A 234 -15.08 -9.01 -12.71
N ASP A 235 -15.57 -9.42 -11.55
CA ASP A 235 -16.92 -9.24 -11.00
C ASP A 235 -16.94 -8.39 -9.71
N GLU A 236 -15.79 -7.79 -9.36
CA GLU A 236 -15.60 -6.96 -8.17
C GLU A 236 -15.21 -5.52 -8.62
N ASP A 237 -14.22 -4.90 -7.98
CA ASP A 237 -13.69 -3.62 -8.42
C ASP A 237 -12.81 -3.80 -9.69
N THR A 238 -13.23 -3.17 -10.79
CA THR A 238 -12.49 -3.15 -12.08
C THR A 238 -11.97 -1.75 -12.42
N SER A 239 -11.90 -0.86 -11.43
CA SER A 239 -11.44 0.52 -11.61
C SER A 239 -9.95 0.59 -11.93
N LEU A 240 -9.14 -0.40 -11.57
CA LEU A 240 -7.70 -0.49 -11.83
C LEU A 240 -7.36 -1.59 -12.85
N THR A 241 -6.26 -1.39 -13.59
CA THR A 241 -5.65 -2.47 -14.38
C THR A 241 -5.07 -3.55 -13.46
N ILE A 242 -4.75 -4.73 -14.01
CA ILE A 242 -4.12 -5.80 -13.22
C ILE A 242 -2.77 -5.32 -12.65
N SER A 243 -1.93 -4.65 -13.45
CA SER A 243 -0.65 -4.10 -12.99
C SER A 243 -0.81 -3.04 -11.89
N GLU A 244 -1.79 -2.13 -12.02
CA GLU A 244 -2.12 -1.13 -11.00
C GLU A 244 -2.61 -1.78 -9.70
N ALA A 245 -3.47 -2.80 -9.80
CA ALA A 245 -3.93 -3.55 -8.64
C ALA A 245 -2.78 -4.27 -7.92
N VAL A 246 -1.82 -4.84 -8.66
CA VAL A 246 -0.59 -5.41 -8.07
C VAL A 246 0.25 -4.33 -7.37
N GLN A 247 0.37 -3.14 -7.96
CA GLN A 247 1.06 -2.02 -7.31
C GLN A 247 0.37 -1.61 -5.99
N ALA A 248 -0.96 -1.47 -6.01
CA ALA A 248 -1.75 -1.18 -4.81
C ALA A 248 -1.54 -2.26 -3.73
N SER A 249 -1.59 -3.53 -4.11
CA SER A 249 -1.46 -4.68 -3.21
C SER A 249 -0.07 -4.86 -2.61
N THR A 250 0.98 -4.37 -3.29
CA THR A 250 2.39 -4.52 -2.85
C THR A 250 2.91 -3.34 -2.04
N ALA A 251 2.12 -2.26 -1.84
CA ALA A 251 2.52 -1.04 -1.16
C ALA A 251 2.59 -1.22 0.37
N LEU A 252 3.59 -1.98 0.84
CA LEU A 252 3.82 -2.27 2.26
C LEU A 252 4.14 -0.98 3.04
N PRO A 253 3.34 -0.60 4.06
CA PRO A 253 3.54 0.63 4.82
C PRO A 253 4.96 0.77 5.41
N GLY A 254 5.51 1.97 5.31
CA GLY A 254 6.87 2.31 5.77
C GLY A 254 8.00 1.80 4.86
N PHE A 255 7.81 0.68 4.15
CA PHE A 255 8.76 0.20 3.16
C PHE A 255 8.54 0.88 1.81
N TYR A 256 7.32 0.84 1.29
CA TYR A 256 6.90 1.61 0.12
C TYR A 256 6.07 2.81 0.55
N LYS A 257 6.15 3.91 -0.23
CA LYS A 257 5.14 4.96 -0.15
C LYS A 257 3.76 4.41 -0.56
N PRO A 258 2.65 4.95 -0.05
CA PRO A 258 1.32 4.59 -0.54
C PRO A 258 1.22 4.71 -2.05
N ALA A 259 0.58 3.73 -2.69
CA ALA A 259 0.37 3.73 -4.12
C ALA A 259 -0.82 4.64 -4.46
N ARG A 260 -0.52 5.91 -4.78
CA ARG A 260 -1.51 6.88 -5.26
C ARG A 260 -1.92 6.55 -6.71
N ILE A 261 -3.06 5.89 -6.90
CA ILE A 261 -3.56 5.46 -8.22
C ILE A 261 -4.98 6.02 -8.41
N LYS A 262 -5.19 6.74 -9.51
CA LYS A 262 -6.49 7.40 -9.85
C LYS A 262 -7.07 8.24 -8.71
N GLY A 263 -6.19 8.89 -7.93
CA GLY A 263 -6.57 9.78 -6.84
C GLY A 263 -6.85 9.10 -5.50
N VAL A 264 -6.68 7.78 -5.40
CA VAL A 264 -6.83 7.00 -4.16
C VAL A 264 -5.46 6.50 -3.70
N ASP A 265 -5.17 6.59 -2.41
CA ASP A 265 -3.97 6.01 -1.82
C ASP A 265 -4.23 4.58 -1.35
N TYR A 266 -3.45 3.64 -1.88
CA TYR A 266 -3.52 2.23 -1.51
C TYR A 266 -2.30 1.76 -0.73
N VAL A 267 -2.53 0.82 0.19
CA VAL A 267 -1.50 0.08 0.91
C VAL A 267 -1.74 -1.43 0.85
N ASP A 268 -0.71 -2.20 1.18
CA ASP A 268 -0.76 -3.67 1.21
C ASP A 268 -1.91 -4.18 2.10
N GLY A 269 -2.76 -5.05 1.55
CA GLY A 269 -3.90 -5.64 2.27
C GLY A 269 -3.51 -6.57 3.44
N GLY A 270 -2.22 -6.94 3.52
CA GLY A 270 -1.63 -7.73 4.60
C GLY A 270 -1.68 -7.05 5.96
N VAL A 271 -1.93 -5.74 6.00
CA VAL A 271 -2.15 -4.96 7.23
C VAL A 271 -3.37 -5.49 8.02
N ARG A 272 -4.39 -6.01 7.33
CA ARG A 272 -5.61 -6.55 7.97
C ARG A 272 -5.63 -8.08 8.00
N ARG A 273 -5.36 -8.74 6.86
CA ARG A 273 -5.36 -10.21 6.72
C ARG A 273 -4.34 -10.64 5.68
N THR A 274 -3.61 -11.71 5.97
CA THR A 274 -2.46 -12.14 5.16
C THR A 274 -2.79 -13.14 4.05
N ALA A 275 -3.95 -13.80 4.07
CA ALA A 275 -4.30 -14.85 3.11
C ALA A 275 -5.60 -14.62 2.32
N ASN A 276 -6.58 -13.87 2.84
CA ASN A 276 -7.86 -13.58 2.19
C ASN A 276 -8.56 -14.80 1.55
N LEU A 277 -8.55 -15.95 2.24
CA LEU A 277 -9.16 -17.20 1.77
C LEU A 277 -10.67 -17.04 1.51
N ASP A 278 -11.33 -16.14 2.23
CA ASP A 278 -12.75 -15.80 2.06
C ASP A 278 -13.08 -15.27 0.66
N THR A 279 -12.12 -14.68 -0.05
CA THR A 279 -12.31 -14.21 -1.43
C THR A 279 -12.42 -15.36 -2.44
N ALA A 280 -12.00 -16.57 -2.07
CA ALA A 280 -12.03 -17.74 -2.95
C ALA A 280 -13.26 -18.65 -2.75
N ILE A 281 -14.19 -18.30 -1.84
CA ILE A 281 -15.23 -19.22 -1.30
C ILE A 281 -16.65 -18.80 -1.61
#